data_AF-A0A6A6Z7R8-F1
#
_entry.id   AF-A0A6A6Z7R8-F1
#
_cell.length_a   1.000
_cell.length_b   1.000
_cell.length_c   1.000
_cell.angle_alpha   90.00
_cell.angle_beta   90.00
_cell.angle_gamma   90.00
#
_symmetry.space_group_name_H-M   'P 1'
#
loop_
_entity.id
_entity.type
_entity.pdbx_description
1 polymer ?
#
loop_
_entity_poly.entity_id
_entity_poly.type
_entity_poly.pdbx_seq_one_letter_code
_entity_poly.pdbx_strand_id
1 'polypeptide(L)'
;MSPRVAFISGPLDASDEYFAAHYASRILAAAAAGDSFVIGPVRGVDTLALQFLLDPLYDVHPSRITIFMAEFEQARTSWRQEYEEKGVKVWKEGITTRERDAAMTRESDYDILRYRTEEEAKQLYGAAWWPRVSNTEMNERRRREQKGEEVATGYMGPSQKTLNGGDNKRSPNTGLRKKLRGLFGDEAS
;
A
#
# COMPACT_ATOMS: atom_id res chain seq x y z
N MET A 1 14.68 -12.62 -13.51
CA MET A 1 14.40 -12.18 -12.13
C MET A 1 13.03 -12.71 -11.76
N SER A 2 12.80 -13.16 -10.52
CA SER A 2 11.47 -13.57 -10.08
C SER A 2 10.55 -12.35 -9.97
N PRO A 3 9.25 -12.47 -10.32
CA PRO A 3 8.27 -11.43 -10.08
C PRO A 3 8.29 -10.93 -8.63
N ARG A 4 8.25 -9.61 -8.44
CA ARG A 4 8.18 -8.96 -7.13
C ARG A 4 6.78 -8.41 -6.87
N VAL A 5 6.54 -7.94 -5.65
CA VAL A 5 5.29 -7.30 -5.26
C VAL A 5 5.52 -5.81 -5.00
N ALA A 6 4.82 -4.95 -5.75
CA ALA A 6 4.86 -3.50 -5.63
C ALA A 6 3.69 -2.99 -4.77
N PHE A 7 3.97 -2.20 -3.74
CA PHE A 7 2.95 -1.47 -2.99
C PHE A 7 2.73 -0.08 -3.59
N ILE A 8 1.52 0.17 -4.08
CA ILE A 8 1.11 1.47 -4.59
C ILE A 8 0.43 2.26 -3.48
N SER A 9 0.91 3.48 -3.21
CA SER A 9 0.31 4.36 -2.20
C SER A 9 0.51 5.83 -2.53
N GLY A 10 -0.51 6.65 -2.30
CA GLY A 10 -0.44 8.09 -2.56
C GLY A 10 -1.57 8.92 -1.96
N PRO A 11 -1.69 10.20 -2.35
CA PRO A 11 -2.68 11.12 -1.81
C PRO A 11 -4.13 10.74 -2.16
N LEU A 12 -5.05 11.11 -1.26
CA LEU A 12 -6.50 10.86 -1.38
C LEU A 12 -7.20 11.73 -2.44
N ASP A 13 -6.52 12.77 -2.88
CA ASP A 13 -6.99 13.86 -3.72
C ASP A 13 -6.05 14.06 -4.92
N ALA A 14 -5.45 12.97 -5.39
CA ALA A 14 -4.74 12.96 -6.67
C ALA A 14 -5.71 13.16 -7.84
N SER A 15 -5.34 14.00 -8.80
CA SER A 15 -5.99 14.09 -10.11
C SER A 15 -5.37 13.09 -11.09
N ASP A 16 -6.00 12.93 -12.25
CA ASP A 16 -5.50 12.09 -13.34
C ASP A 16 -4.13 12.59 -13.83
N GLU A 17 -3.93 13.91 -13.93
CA GLU A 17 -2.65 14.49 -14.34
C GLU A 17 -1.55 14.22 -13.32
N TYR A 18 -1.86 14.34 -12.02
CA TYR A 18 -0.90 14.00 -10.96
C TYR A 18 -0.54 12.51 -11.00
N PHE A 19 -1.53 11.65 -11.21
CA PHE A 19 -1.31 10.21 -11.33
C PHE A 19 -0.46 9.87 -12.56
N ALA A 20 -0.80 10.41 -13.73
CA ALA A 20 -0.06 10.20 -14.97
C ALA A 20 1.41 10.67 -14.84
N ALA A 21 1.63 11.83 -14.24
CA ALA A 21 2.98 12.40 -14.09
C ALA A 21 3.88 11.62 -13.13
N HIS A 22 3.32 10.93 -12.13
CA HIS A 22 4.12 10.38 -11.02
C HIS A 22 4.03 8.87 -10.83
N TYR A 23 2.98 8.22 -11.34
CA TYR A 23 2.69 6.82 -11.09
C TYR A 23 2.69 5.98 -12.36
N ALA A 24 2.03 6.45 -13.42
CA ALA A 24 1.76 5.63 -14.61
C ALA A 24 3.02 4.96 -15.18
N SER A 25 4.09 5.72 -15.42
CA SER A 25 5.34 5.15 -15.97
C SER A 25 6.00 4.10 -15.07
N ARG A 26 5.95 4.29 -13.74
CA ARG A 26 6.51 3.35 -12.76
C ARG A 26 5.66 2.08 -12.67
N ILE A 27 4.35 2.22 -12.75
CA ILE A 27 3.41 1.09 -12.78
C ILE A 27 3.60 0.28 -14.06
N LEU A 28 3.72 0.93 -15.22
CA LEU A 28 3.99 0.26 -16.49
C LEU A 28 5.32 -0.49 -16.48
N ALA A 29 6.37 0.11 -15.91
CA ALA A 29 7.66 -0.56 -15.76
C ALA A 29 7.57 -1.81 -14.87
N ALA A 30 6.83 -1.73 -13.75
CA ALA A 30 6.56 -2.88 -12.88
C ALA A 30 5.72 -3.95 -13.59
N ALA A 31 4.69 -3.54 -14.32
CA ALA A 31 3.81 -4.42 -15.08
C ALA A 31 4.60 -5.21 -16.13
N ALA A 32 5.46 -4.53 -16.90
CA ALA A 32 6.34 -5.12 -17.92
C ALA A 32 7.39 -6.07 -17.30
N ALA A 33 7.80 -5.83 -16.05
CA ALA A 33 8.69 -6.73 -15.31
C ALA A 33 7.99 -7.99 -14.77
N GLY A 34 6.67 -8.11 -14.96
CA GLY A 34 5.88 -9.23 -14.42
C GLY A 34 5.50 -9.08 -12.95
N ASP A 35 5.75 -7.92 -12.32
CA ASP A 35 5.50 -7.71 -10.89
C ASP A 35 3.98 -7.77 -10.56
N SER A 36 3.66 -8.18 -9.34
CA SER A 36 2.30 -8.11 -8.77
C SER A 36 2.11 -6.81 -7.96
N PHE A 37 0.88 -6.45 -7.67
CA PHE A 37 0.53 -5.18 -7.03
C PHE A 37 -0.30 -5.39 -5.77
N VAL A 38 0.02 -4.65 -4.71
CA VAL A 38 -0.83 -4.49 -3.53
C VAL A 38 -1.29 -3.03 -3.42
N ILE A 39 -2.59 -2.85 -3.17
CA ILE A 39 -3.25 -1.53 -3.17
C ILE A 39 -4.28 -1.50 -2.02
N GLY A 40 -4.52 -0.33 -1.43
CA GLY A 40 -5.64 -0.12 -0.53
C GLY A 40 -6.98 0.11 -1.26
N PRO A 41 -8.13 0.02 -0.59
CA PRO A 41 -9.44 0.30 -1.16
C PRO A 41 -9.80 1.79 -1.13
N VAL A 42 -8.83 2.70 -0.98
CA VAL A 42 -9.13 4.11 -0.69
C VAL A 42 -9.27 4.93 -1.98
N ARG A 43 -9.96 6.07 -1.91
CA ARG A 43 -10.00 7.06 -3.00
C ARG A 43 -8.62 7.66 -3.30
N GLY A 44 -8.49 8.31 -4.46
CA GLY A 44 -7.26 8.97 -4.90
C GLY A 44 -6.35 7.99 -5.63
N VAL A 45 -5.05 8.01 -5.34
CA VAL A 45 -4.06 7.18 -6.04
C VAL A 45 -4.41 5.69 -6.05
N ASP A 46 -4.90 5.14 -4.94
CA ASP A 46 -5.31 3.74 -4.84
C ASP A 46 -6.40 3.38 -5.88
N THR A 47 -7.41 4.23 -6.03
CA THR A 47 -8.49 4.04 -7.02
C THR A 47 -7.98 4.22 -8.46
N LEU A 48 -7.18 5.27 -8.71
CA LEU A 48 -6.61 5.55 -10.02
C LEU A 48 -5.67 4.42 -10.47
N ALA A 49 -4.87 3.89 -9.55
CA ALA A 49 -3.97 2.76 -9.80
C ALA A 49 -4.73 1.50 -10.18
N LEU A 50 -5.81 1.17 -9.45
CA LEU A 50 -6.63 0.01 -9.78
C LEU A 50 -7.29 0.16 -11.15
N GLN A 51 -7.85 1.33 -11.46
CA GLN A 51 -8.44 1.60 -12.78
C GLN A 51 -7.39 1.47 -13.89
N PHE A 52 -6.21 2.07 -13.69
CA PHE A 52 -5.10 2.01 -14.63
C PHE A 52 -4.62 0.57 -14.86
N LEU A 53 -4.49 -0.24 -13.80
CA LEU A 53 -4.05 -1.63 -13.92
C LEU A 53 -5.11 -2.54 -14.57
N LEU A 54 -6.39 -2.23 -14.42
CA LEU A 54 -7.47 -3.00 -15.03
C LEU A 54 -7.84 -2.55 -16.44
N ASP A 55 -7.21 -1.48 -16.94
CA ASP A 55 -7.42 -1.03 -18.31
C ASP A 55 -6.88 -2.09 -19.29
N PRO A 56 -7.71 -2.59 -20.23
CA PRO A 56 -7.33 -3.61 -21.20
C PRO A 56 -6.11 -3.25 -22.07
N LEU A 57 -5.71 -1.98 -22.12
CA LEU A 57 -4.55 -1.52 -22.87
C LEU A 57 -3.20 -1.96 -22.27
N TYR A 58 -3.14 -2.34 -20.99
CA TYR A 58 -1.87 -2.54 -20.28
C TYR A 58 -1.52 -4.00 -19.91
N ASP A 59 -2.28 -4.98 -20.39
CA ASP A 59 -2.02 -6.44 -20.24
C ASP A 59 -1.63 -6.88 -18.81
N VAL A 60 -2.31 -6.32 -17.80
CA VAL A 60 -2.17 -6.77 -16.41
C VAL A 60 -3.37 -7.63 -16.05
N HIS A 61 -3.12 -8.94 -15.92
CA HIS A 61 -4.16 -9.86 -15.48
C HIS A 61 -4.64 -9.51 -14.05
N PRO A 62 -5.96 -9.43 -13.77
CA PRO A 62 -6.49 -9.06 -12.46
C PRO A 62 -5.95 -9.88 -11.28
N SER A 63 -5.59 -11.15 -11.51
CA SER A 63 -4.97 -12.00 -10.49
C SER A 63 -3.62 -11.49 -9.98
N ARG A 64 -2.95 -10.56 -10.68
CA ARG A 64 -1.71 -9.91 -10.21
C ARG A 64 -1.98 -8.78 -9.21
N ILE A 65 -3.24 -8.43 -8.97
CA ILE A 65 -3.64 -7.32 -8.10
C ILE A 65 -4.27 -7.87 -6.82
N THR A 66 -3.82 -7.36 -5.67
CA THR A 66 -4.41 -7.67 -4.36
C THR A 66 -4.83 -6.40 -3.65
N ILE A 67 -6.11 -6.31 -3.30
CA ILE A 67 -6.68 -5.22 -2.51
C ILE A 67 -6.65 -5.63 -1.04
N PHE A 68 -5.87 -4.90 -0.24
CA PHE A 68 -5.84 -5.07 1.22
C PHE A 68 -6.93 -4.22 1.84
N MET A 69 -7.86 -4.83 2.56
CA MET A 69 -8.93 -4.13 3.27
C MET A 69 -8.78 -4.35 4.78
N ALA A 70 -8.95 -3.29 5.56
CA ALA A 70 -9.08 -3.38 7.01
C ALA A 70 -10.44 -4.01 7.39
N GLU A 71 -10.57 -4.50 8.62
CA GLU A 71 -11.78 -5.17 9.09
C GLU A 71 -13.04 -4.32 8.92
N PHE A 72 -12.99 -3.03 9.28
CA PHE A 72 -14.13 -2.12 9.13
C PHE A 72 -14.49 -1.84 7.65
N GLU A 73 -13.52 -1.95 6.74
CA GLU A 73 -13.74 -1.77 5.30
C GLU A 73 -14.45 -3.01 4.74
N GLN A 74 -14.05 -4.20 5.18
CA GLN A 74 -14.70 -5.46 4.79
C GLN A 74 -16.09 -5.67 5.39
N ALA A 75 -16.39 -5.05 6.53
CA ALA A 75 -17.72 -5.13 7.13
C ALA A 75 -18.84 -4.63 6.19
N ARG A 76 -18.48 -3.85 5.16
CA ARG A 76 -19.38 -3.42 4.08
C ARG A 76 -19.31 -4.42 2.93
N THR A 77 -20.20 -5.42 2.96
CA THR A 77 -20.21 -6.53 1.98
C THR A 77 -20.18 -6.07 0.52
N SER A 78 -20.95 -5.04 0.16
CA SER A 78 -20.99 -4.51 -1.21
C SER A 78 -19.61 -4.01 -1.68
N TRP A 79 -18.85 -3.37 -0.79
CA TRP A 79 -17.54 -2.82 -1.12
C TRP A 79 -16.52 -3.93 -1.42
N ARG A 80 -16.56 -5.03 -0.67
CA ARG A 80 -15.75 -6.21 -0.96
C ARG A 80 -16.16 -6.86 -2.30
N GLN A 81 -17.46 -7.03 -2.53
CA GLN A 81 -17.99 -7.66 -3.74
C GLN A 81 -17.57 -6.91 -5.00
N GLU A 82 -17.57 -5.58 -4.97
CA GLU A 82 -17.12 -4.74 -6.10
C GLU A 82 -15.68 -5.05 -6.55
N TYR A 83 -14.78 -5.43 -5.63
CA TYR A 83 -13.43 -5.85 -5.99
C TYR A 83 -13.39 -7.30 -6.49
N GLU A 84 -14.12 -8.20 -5.84
CA GLU A 84 -14.18 -9.61 -6.26
C GLU A 84 -14.75 -9.76 -7.68
N GLU A 85 -15.76 -8.97 -8.02
CA GLU A 85 -16.35 -8.91 -9.38
C GLU A 85 -15.38 -8.40 -10.45
N LYS A 86 -14.38 -7.60 -10.06
CA LYS A 86 -13.28 -7.18 -10.95
C LYS A 86 -12.23 -8.28 -11.16
N GLY A 87 -12.36 -9.42 -10.49
CA GLY A 87 -11.43 -10.54 -10.58
C GLY A 87 -10.10 -10.32 -9.86
N VAL A 88 -9.98 -9.26 -9.05
CA VAL A 88 -8.78 -9.03 -8.22
C VAL A 88 -8.86 -9.83 -6.92
N LYS A 89 -7.72 -10.08 -6.29
CA LYS A 89 -7.68 -10.74 -4.98
C LYS A 89 -8.06 -9.73 -3.90
N VAL A 90 -8.83 -10.16 -2.91
CA VAL A 90 -9.13 -9.36 -1.72
C VAL A 90 -8.51 -10.02 -0.49
N TRP A 91 -7.75 -9.25 0.28
CA TRP A 91 -7.11 -9.70 1.51
C TRP A 91 -7.59 -8.88 2.70
N LYS A 92 -7.98 -9.55 3.79
CA LYS A 92 -8.34 -8.87 5.05
C LYS A 92 -7.11 -8.80 5.95
N GLU A 93 -6.75 -7.62 6.41
CA GLU A 93 -5.67 -7.47 7.38
C GLU A 93 -5.79 -6.20 8.21
N GLY A 94 -5.57 -6.32 9.51
CA GLY A 94 -5.69 -5.24 10.47
C GLY A 94 -7.13 -4.80 10.75
N ILE A 95 -7.31 -4.20 11.92
CA ILE A 95 -8.54 -3.53 12.34
C ILE A 95 -8.55 -2.10 11.78
N THR A 96 -7.39 -1.45 11.66
CA THR A 96 -7.28 -0.05 11.25
C THR A 96 -6.58 0.11 9.91
N THR A 97 -6.78 1.26 9.25
CA THR A 97 -6.05 1.65 8.04
C THR A 97 -4.53 1.59 8.24
N ARG A 98 -4.04 1.96 9.42
CA ARG A 98 -2.60 1.93 9.73
C ARG A 98 -2.05 0.52 9.80
N GLU A 99 -2.78 -0.42 10.38
CA GLU A 99 -2.39 -1.84 10.45
C GLU A 99 -2.40 -2.49 9.07
N ARG A 100 -3.45 -2.21 8.29
CA ARG A 100 -3.57 -2.62 6.88
C ARG A 100 -2.40 -2.12 6.04
N ASP A 101 -2.06 -0.83 6.15
CA ASP A 101 -0.93 -0.24 5.44
C ASP A 101 0.43 -0.82 5.89
N ALA A 102 0.58 -1.10 7.18
CA ALA A 102 1.77 -1.76 7.71
C ALA A 102 1.92 -3.19 7.16
N ALA A 103 0.80 -3.90 6.98
CA ALA A 103 0.81 -5.19 6.31
C ALA A 103 1.14 -5.09 4.83
N MET A 104 0.55 -4.15 4.08
CA MET A 104 0.94 -3.93 2.68
C MET A 104 2.44 -3.65 2.54
N THR A 105 3.01 -2.86 3.45
CA THR A 105 4.46 -2.63 3.48
C THR A 105 5.21 -3.95 3.71
N ARG A 106 4.83 -4.73 4.73
CA ARG A 106 5.48 -6.00 5.05
C ARG A 106 5.39 -7.05 3.93
N GLU A 107 4.28 -7.10 3.21
CA GLU A 107 4.01 -8.11 2.17
C GLU A 107 4.46 -7.70 0.75
N SER A 108 5.02 -6.50 0.60
CA SER A 108 5.58 -6.02 -0.67
C SER A 108 7.10 -5.90 -0.60
N ASP A 109 7.74 -6.02 -1.76
CA ASP A 109 9.19 -5.95 -1.90
C ASP A 109 9.68 -4.50 -2.07
N TYR A 110 8.85 -3.63 -2.66
CA TYR A 110 9.16 -2.22 -2.87
C TYR A 110 7.88 -1.38 -3.02
N ASP A 111 8.06 -0.06 -2.98
CA ASP A 111 6.96 0.88 -3.04
C ASP A 111 6.97 1.72 -4.33
N ILE A 112 5.82 1.82 -4.97
CA ILE A 112 5.49 2.86 -5.95
C ILE A 112 4.67 3.91 -5.20
N LEU A 113 5.38 4.78 -4.48
CA LEU A 113 4.77 5.81 -3.65
C LEU A 113 5.27 7.21 -4.00
N ARG A 114 4.41 8.19 -3.74
CA ARG A 114 4.73 9.63 -3.72
C ARG A 114 3.65 10.40 -2.97
N TYR A 115 4.02 11.10 -1.90
CA TYR A 115 3.17 12.13 -1.29
C TYR A 115 3.56 13.53 -1.78
N ARG A 116 2.66 14.49 -1.63
CA ARG A 116 2.93 15.88 -2.04
C ARG A 116 4.04 16.48 -1.19
N THR A 117 4.87 17.29 -1.84
CA THR A 117 5.77 18.20 -1.12
C THR A 117 4.97 19.23 -0.32
N GLU A 118 5.63 19.92 0.59
CA GLU A 118 4.99 20.98 1.38
C GLU A 118 4.47 22.09 0.48
N GLU A 119 5.24 22.49 -0.52
CA GLU A 119 4.90 23.51 -1.51
C GLU A 119 3.66 23.11 -2.31
N GLU A 120 3.63 21.87 -2.83
CA GLU A 120 2.46 21.34 -3.55
C GLU A 120 1.22 21.29 -2.67
N ALA A 121 1.37 20.88 -1.40
CA ALA A 121 0.27 20.80 -0.46
C ALA A 121 -0.26 22.20 -0.11
N LYS A 122 0.62 23.20 0.08
CA LYS A 122 0.23 24.61 0.31
C LYS A 122 -0.50 25.18 -0.88
N GLN A 123 -0.01 24.93 -2.09
CA GLN A 123 -0.66 25.40 -3.32
C GLN A 123 -2.06 24.79 -3.48
N LEU A 124 -2.23 23.51 -3.15
CA LEU A 124 -3.51 22.81 -3.28
C LEU A 124 -4.54 23.22 -2.23
N TYR A 125 -4.15 23.22 -0.95
CA TYR A 125 -5.10 23.45 0.15
C TYR A 125 -5.21 24.93 0.55
N GLY A 126 -4.27 25.78 0.13
CA GLY A 126 -4.27 27.20 0.45
C GLY A 126 -4.36 27.46 1.95
N ALA A 127 -5.33 28.27 2.37
CA ALA A 127 -5.57 28.59 3.77
C ALA A 127 -5.97 27.38 4.64
N ALA A 128 -6.45 26.29 4.03
CA ALA A 128 -6.77 25.05 4.72
C ALA A 128 -5.55 24.12 4.87
N TRP A 129 -4.35 24.54 4.47
CA TRP A 129 -3.13 23.75 4.66
C TRP A 129 -2.68 23.79 6.13
N TRP A 130 -2.22 22.63 6.64
CA TRP A 130 -1.47 22.54 7.90
C TRP A 130 -0.40 21.42 7.81
N PRO A 131 0.68 21.52 8.59
CA PRO A 131 1.74 20.50 8.58
C PRO A 131 1.22 19.18 9.14
N ARG A 132 1.44 18.08 8.39
CA ARG A 132 1.05 16.71 8.79
C ARG A 132 1.95 15.68 8.13
N VAL A 133 2.11 14.55 8.80
CA VAL A 133 2.71 13.33 8.20
C VAL A 133 1.60 12.55 7.51
N SER A 134 1.73 12.32 6.21
CA SER A 134 0.74 11.54 5.46
C SER A 134 0.88 10.04 5.70
N ASN A 135 -0.19 9.25 5.49
CA ASN A 135 -0.08 7.78 5.59
C ASN A 135 0.94 7.22 4.59
N THR A 136 1.01 7.79 3.38
CA THR A 136 2.02 7.43 2.37
C THR A 136 3.44 7.72 2.85
N GLU A 137 3.67 8.84 3.53
CA GLU A 137 4.96 9.13 4.15
C GLU A 137 5.28 8.14 5.28
N MET A 138 4.29 7.75 6.08
CA MET A 138 4.46 6.69 7.08
C MET A 138 4.82 5.34 6.45
N ASN A 139 4.31 5.03 5.25
CA ASN A 139 4.68 3.81 4.50
C ASN A 139 6.16 3.84 4.13
N GLU A 140 6.64 4.97 3.60
CA GLU A 140 8.05 5.14 3.26
C GLU A 140 8.94 4.99 4.50
N ARG A 141 8.60 5.65 5.61
CA ARG A 141 9.34 5.52 6.88
C ARG A 141 9.41 4.07 7.34
N ARG A 142 8.29 3.33 7.31
CA ARG A 142 8.25 1.89 7.64
C ARG A 142 9.15 1.06 6.73
N ARG A 143 9.21 1.36 5.44
CA ARG A 143 10.09 0.66 4.49
C ARG A 143 11.57 0.88 4.84
N ARG A 144 11.95 2.11 5.12
CA ARG A 144 13.32 2.48 5.50
C ARG A 144 13.73 1.81 6.82
N GLU A 145 12.83 1.79 7.81
CA GLU A 145 13.02 1.05 9.06
C GLU A 145 13.25 -0.45 8.81
N GLN A 146 12.45 -1.08 7.93
CA GLN A 146 12.63 -2.49 7.56
C GLN A 146 13.97 -2.78 6.86
N LYS A 147 14.54 -1.78 6.18
CA LYS A 147 15.87 -1.86 5.56
C LYS A 147 17.02 -1.55 6.54
N GLY A 148 16.72 -1.16 7.77
CA GLY A 148 17.71 -0.78 8.77
C GLY A 148 18.32 0.60 8.53
N GLU A 149 17.65 1.46 7.74
CA GLU A 149 18.08 2.84 7.53
C GLU A 149 17.70 3.69 8.76
N GLU A 150 18.56 4.63 9.18
CA GLU A 150 18.22 5.59 10.22
C GLU A 150 17.08 6.50 9.75
N VAL A 151 15.91 6.40 10.38
CA VAL A 151 14.77 7.27 10.11
C VAL A 151 14.73 8.37 11.16
N ALA A 152 14.90 9.63 10.73
CA ALA A 152 14.76 10.77 11.62
C ALA A 152 13.36 10.77 12.25
N THR A 153 13.30 10.71 13.59
CA THR A 153 12.05 10.68 14.36
C THR A 153 11.39 12.06 14.34
N GLY A 154 10.75 12.41 13.23
CA GLY A 154 9.95 13.62 13.09
C GLY A 154 8.55 13.43 13.69
N TYR A 155 8.34 14.07 14.85
CA TYR A 155 7.12 14.23 15.66
C TYR A 155 6.50 12.95 16.26
N MET A 156 6.84 12.68 17.53
CA MET A 156 6.06 11.82 18.42
C MET A 156 4.82 12.61 18.90
N GLY A 157 3.62 12.18 18.50
CA GLY A 157 2.41 12.49 19.25
C GLY A 157 2.54 12.03 20.71
N PRO A 158 1.71 12.54 21.64
CA PRO A 158 1.92 12.37 23.07
C PRO A 158 2.12 10.89 23.45
N SER A 159 3.31 10.62 23.98
CA SER A 159 3.75 9.30 24.43
C SER A 159 2.77 8.74 25.44
N GLN A 160 2.15 7.59 25.12
CA GLN A 160 1.47 6.79 26.13
C GLN A 160 2.53 6.32 27.12
N LYS A 161 2.46 6.86 28.33
CA LYS A 161 3.26 6.44 29.47
C LYS A 161 3.21 4.91 29.60
N THR A 162 4.40 4.35 29.65
CA THR A 162 4.78 3.00 30.06
C THR A 162 3.92 2.44 31.19
N LEU A 163 3.36 1.24 30.96
CA LEU A 163 3.23 0.23 32.00
C LEU A 163 4.09 -0.95 31.60
N ASN A 164 5.16 -1.15 32.38
CA ASN A 164 6.08 -2.28 32.30
C ASN A 164 5.38 -3.57 32.74
N GLY A 165 5.82 -4.68 32.14
CA GLY A 165 5.90 -5.97 32.83
C GLY A 165 5.26 -7.12 32.06
N GLY A 166 6.08 -7.97 31.44
CA GLY A 166 5.66 -9.29 30.99
C GLY A 166 6.48 -9.82 29.83
N ASP A 167 7.56 -10.53 30.16
CA ASP A 167 8.28 -11.40 29.23
C ASP A 167 7.33 -12.22 28.36
N ASN A 168 7.50 -12.20 27.04
CA ASN A 168 7.22 -13.42 26.29
C ASN A 168 8.06 -13.54 25.02
N LYS A 169 8.48 -14.78 24.81
CA LYS A 169 9.50 -15.23 23.87
C LYS A 169 9.10 -14.98 22.42
N ARG A 170 10.09 -14.63 21.61
CA ARG A 170 10.04 -14.61 20.13
C ARG A 170 9.49 -15.94 19.61
N SER A 171 8.55 -15.85 18.66
CA SER A 171 8.24 -16.94 17.74
C SER A 171 8.36 -16.40 16.31
N PRO A 172 9.16 -17.03 15.42
CA PRO A 172 9.34 -16.54 14.07
C PRO A 172 8.09 -16.90 13.25
N ASN A 173 7.31 -15.90 12.86
CA ASN A 173 6.10 -16.08 12.07
C ASN A 173 6.46 -16.35 10.59
N THR A 174 6.91 -17.56 10.31
CA THR A 174 7.30 -18.07 8.98
C THR A 174 6.12 -18.54 8.12
N GLY A 175 4.87 -18.42 8.61
CA GLY A 175 3.68 -18.93 7.93
C GLY A 175 3.09 -18.03 6.83
N LEU A 176 3.22 -16.71 6.96
CA LEU A 176 2.50 -15.75 6.10
C LEU A 176 3.13 -15.62 4.70
N ARG A 177 4.46 -15.61 4.62
CA ARG A 177 5.20 -15.64 3.33
C ARG A 177 4.84 -16.85 2.47
N LYS A 178 4.52 -17.98 3.09
CA LYS A 178 4.14 -19.22 2.38
C LYS A 178 2.70 -19.16 1.84
N LYS A 179 1.78 -18.53 2.59
CA LYS A 179 0.38 -18.38 2.19
C LYS A 179 0.20 -17.34 1.07
N LEU A 180 1.04 -16.30 1.05
CA LEU A 180 1.05 -15.31 -0.02
C LEU A 180 1.77 -15.81 -1.28
N ARG A 181 2.85 -16.61 -1.17
CA ARG A 181 3.42 -17.31 -2.34
C ARG A 181 2.40 -18.19 -3.08
N GLY A 182 1.56 -18.92 -2.35
CA GLY A 182 0.48 -19.71 -2.95
C GLY A 182 -0.60 -18.86 -3.66
N LEU A 183 -0.72 -17.58 -3.30
CA LEU A 183 -1.58 -16.63 -4.01
C LEU A 183 -0.86 -16.05 -5.24
N PHE A 184 0.44 -15.76 -5.17
CA PHE A 184 1.20 -15.09 -6.24
C PHE A 184 1.81 -16.01 -7.31
N GLY A 185 1.53 -17.32 -7.26
CA GLY A 185 1.90 -18.28 -8.30
C GLY A 185 3.33 -18.80 -8.15
N ASP A 186 3.46 -20.09 -7.83
CA ASP A 186 4.66 -20.87 -8.17
C ASP A 186 4.35 -21.53 -9.52
N GLU A 187 4.85 -20.98 -10.63
CA GLU A 187 5.02 -21.76 -11.85
C GLU A 187 6.44 -22.35 -11.83
N ALA A 188 6.48 -23.64 -11.55
CA ALA A 188 7.68 -24.45 -11.69
C ALA A 188 7.90 -24.81 -13.16
N SER A 189 9.07 -24.44 -13.69
CA SER A 189 9.91 -25.28 -14.54
C SER A 189 11.34 -24.80 -14.44
#